data_AF-A0A5C6C332-F1
#
_entry.id   AF-A0A5C6C332-F1
#
_cell.length_a   1.000
_cell.length_b   1.000
_cell.length_c   1.000
_cell.angle_alpha   90.00
_cell.angle_beta   90.00
_cell.angle_gamma   90.00
#
_symmetry.space_group_name_H-M   'P 1'
#
loop_
_entity.id
_entity.type
_entity.pdbx_description
1 polymer ?
#
loop_
_entity_poly.entity_id
_entity_poly.type
_entity_poly.pdbx_seq_one_letter_code
_entity_poly.pdbx_strand_id
1 'polypeptide(L)' 'MFRSSKIHGTTAAFVVDGRRRLLSGIDAEVRREIEQNNAEEWNASGLWQRWFLLRRMDRETAEGIAKRAADVSPNSLF' A
#
# COMPACT_ATOMS: atom_id res chain seq x y z
N MET A 1 4.15 -32.91 -41.98
CA MET A 1 5.37 -32.27 -41.41
C MET A 1 4.92 -31.04 -40.64
N PHE A 2 5.16 -31.00 -39.34
CA PHE A 2 4.42 -30.20 -38.36
C PHE A 2 4.67 -28.69 -38.47
N ARG A 3 3.59 -27.90 -38.52
CA ARG A 3 3.62 -26.44 -38.32
C ARG A 3 3.94 -26.17 -36.85
N SER A 4 5.11 -25.59 -36.60
CA SER A 4 5.47 -25.05 -35.29
C SER A 4 4.61 -23.82 -35.01
N SER A 5 3.47 -24.02 -34.36
CA SER A 5 2.71 -22.94 -33.75
C SER A 5 3.54 -22.42 -32.58
N LYS A 6 4.17 -21.25 -32.76
CA LYS A 6 4.75 -20.48 -31.65
C LYS A 6 3.66 -20.25 -30.63
N ILE A 7 3.69 -21.05 -29.56
CA ILE A 7 2.96 -20.81 -28.33
C ILE A 7 3.44 -19.43 -27.88
N HIS A 8 2.63 -18.41 -28.10
CA HIS A 8 2.77 -17.18 -27.34
C HIS A 8 2.42 -17.59 -25.93
N GLY A 9 3.43 -18.06 -25.20
CA GLY A 9 3.37 -18.11 -23.77
C GLY A 9 2.97 -16.71 -23.37
N THR A 10 1.75 -16.59 -22.89
CA THR A 10 1.26 -15.43 -22.16
C THR A 10 2.18 -15.33 -20.95
N THR A 11 3.36 -14.76 -21.17
CA THR A 11 4.23 -14.32 -20.10
C THR A 11 3.42 -13.22 -19.46
N ALA A 12 2.70 -13.58 -18.38
CA ALA A 12 2.17 -12.65 -17.43
C ALA A 12 3.18 -11.52 -17.33
N ALA A 13 2.78 -10.33 -17.78
CA ALA A 13 3.68 -9.21 -17.89
C ALA A 13 4.20 -8.95 -16.48
N PHE A 14 5.38 -9.49 -16.17
CA PHE A 14 6.06 -9.29 -14.90
C PHE A 14 6.19 -7.78 -14.78
N VAL A 15 5.29 -7.16 -14.00
CA VAL A 15 5.40 -5.75 -13.71
C VAL A 15 6.66 -5.65 -12.89
N VAL A 16 7.75 -5.22 -13.53
CA VAL A 16 8.99 -4.88 -12.84
C VAL A 16 8.60 -3.89 -11.74
N ASP A 17 8.94 -4.22 -10.50
CA ASP A 17 8.52 -3.50 -9.29
C ASP A 17 7.03 -3.58 -8.91
N GLY A 18 6.26 -4.54 -9.43
CA GLY A 18 4.82 -4.69 -9.15
C GLY A 18 4.51 -4.76 -7.65
N ARG A 19 5.31 -5.53 -6.89
CA ARG A 19 5.23 -5.58 -5.43
C ARG A 19 5.55 -4.23 -4.76
N ARG A 20 6.56 -3.51 -5.24
CA ARG A 20 6.93 -2.19 -4.70
C ARG A 20 5.85 -1.14 -4.98
N ARG A 21 5.28 -1.16 -6.19
CA ARG A 21 4.17 -0.27 -6.58
C ARG A 21 2.91 -0.56 -5.78
N LEU A 22 2.60 -1.84 -5.56
CA LEU A 22 1.48 -2.25 -4.72
C LEU A 22 1.66 -1.78 -3.27
N LEU A 23 2.83 -2.01 -2.66
CA LEU A 23 3.12 -1.53 -1.31
C LEU A 23 3.08 0.00 -1.21
N SER A 24 3.57 0.71 -2.23
CA SER A 24 3.48 2.18 -2.28
C SER A 24 2.05 2.68 -2.44
N GLY A 25 1.19 1.95 -3.15
CA GLY A 25 -0.24 2.26 -3.25
C GLY A 25 -0.95 2.05 -1.92
N ILE A 26 -0.67 0.92 -1.25
CA ILE A 26 -1.19 0.61 0.08
C ILE A 26 -0.77 1.69 1.10
N ASP A 27 0.50 2.10 1.09
CA ASP A 27 1.01 3.19 1.94
C ASP A 27 0.23 4.49 1.72
N ALA A 28 0.10 4.94 0.47
CA ALA A 28 -0.62 6.16 0.14
C ALA A 28 -2.10 6.13 0.55
N GLU A 29 -2.78 5.00 0.34
CA GLU A 29 -4.18 4.82 0.73
C GLU A 29 -4.36 4.83 2.25
N VAL A 30 -3.58 4.02 2.97
CA VAL A 30 -3.65 3.91 4.44
C VAL A 30 -3.35 5.25 5.09
N ARG A 31 -2.30 5.92 4.63
CA ARG A 31 -1.92 7.24 5.14
C ARG A 31 -3.05 8.26 4.92
N ARG A 32 -3.64 8.30 3.73
CA ARG A 32 -4.74 9.22 3.42
C ARG A 32 -5.96 8.97 4.30
N GLU A 33 -6.32 7.71 4.53
CA GLU A 33 -7.44 7.33 5.39
C GLU A 33 -7.20 7.78 6.83
N ILE A 34 -6.00 7.55 7.37
CA ILE A 34 -5.64 7.96 8.73
C ILE A 34 -5.59 9.49 8.85
N GLU A 35 -5.03 10.18 7.86
CA GLU A 35 -5.03 11.65 7.80
C GLU A 35 -6.45 12.22 7.76
N GLN A 36 -7.37 11.62 7.00
CA GLN A 36 -8.77 12.02 6.97
C GLN A 36 -9.47 11.79 8.31
N ASN A 37 -9.25 10.64 8.94
CA ASN A 37 -9.86 10.29 10.22
C ASN A 37 -9.38 11.21 11.37
N ASN A 38 -8.15 11.69 11.29
CA ASN A 38 -7.55 12.55 12.31
C ASN A 38 -7.63 14.05 11.97
N ALA A 39 -8.23 14.43 10.83
CA ALA A 39 -8.24 15.81 10.35
C ALA A 39 -8.93 16.79 11.31
N GLU A 40 -10.04 16.38 11.91
CA GLU A 40 -10.77 17.21 12.88
C GLU A 40 -9.98 17.38 14.19
N GLU A 41 -9.41 16.30 14.71
CA GLU A 41 -8.56 16.30 15.91
C GLU A 41 -7.30 17.17 15.69
N TRP A 42 -6.71 17.09 14.50
CA TRP A 42 -5.56 17.90 14.10
C TRP A 42 -5.86 19.41 14.11
N ASN A 43 -7.01 19.78 13.54
CA ASN A 43 -7.44 21.16 13.44
C ASN A 43 -7.79 21.76 14.82
N ALA A 44 -8.35 20.95 15.72
CA ALA A 44 -8.67 21.35 17.09
C ALA A 44 -7.45 21.36 18.03
N SER A 45 -6.34 20.72 17.65
CA SER A 45 -5.16 20.52 18.49
C SER A 45 -4.18 21.70 18.50
N GLY A 46 -3.62 21.99 19.69
CA GLY A 46 -2.44 22.83 19.85
C GLY A 46 -1.13 22.14 19.44
N LEU A 47 -0.02 22.88 19.41
CA LEU A 47 1.29 22.39 18.92
C LEU A 47 1.76 21.08 19.56
N TRP A 48 1.62 20.95 20.89
CA TRP A 48 2.02 19.74 21.62
C TRP A 48 1.14 18.55 21.30
N GLN A 49 -0.18 18.76 21.21
CA GLN A 49 -1.14 17.71 20.87
C GLN A 49 -0.94 17.23 19.43
N ARG A 50 -0.66 18.15 18.49
CA ARG A 50 -0.30 17.80 17.11
C ARG A 50 0.94 16.91 17.03
N TRP A 51 1.95 17.14 17.87
CA TRP A 51 3.13 16.29 17.89
C TRP A 51 2.83 14.87 18.38
N PHE A 52 2.01 14.72 19.41
CA PHE A 52 1.55 13.40 19.85
C PHE A 52 0.67 12.73 18.79
N LEU A 53 -0.20 13.51 18.14
CA LEU A 53 -1.09 13.05 17.09
C LEU A 53 -0.30 12.56 15.87
N LEU A 54 0.76 13.26 15.44
CA LEU A 54 1.67 12.78 14.40
C LEU A 54 2.24 11.41 14.73
N ARG A 55 2.78 11.24 15.94
CA ARG A 55 3.36 9.96 16.37
C ARG A 55 2.32 8.83 16.41
N ARG A 56 1.08 9.16 16.79
CA ARG A 56 -0.03 8.20 16.77
C ARG A 56 -0.38 7.80 15.33
N MET A 57 -0.54 8.77 14.45
CA MET A 57 -0.85 8.56 13.03
C MET A 57 0.26 7.78 12.30
N ASP A 58 1.53 8.06 12.60
CA ASP A 58 2.66 7.30 12.02
C ASP A 58 2.61 5.82 12.42
N ARG A 59 2.28 5.55 13.69
CA ARG A 59 2.11 4.19 14.20
C ARG A 59 0.90 3.49 13.56
N GLU A 60 -0.25 4.15 13.53
CA GLU A 60 -1.46 3.64 12.89
C GLU A 60 -1.21 3.33 11.41
N THR A 61 -0.42 4.18 10.73
CA THR A 61 -0.06 4.00 9.33
C THR A 61 0.81 2.77 9.14
N ALA A 62 1.84 2.59 9.96
CA ALA A 62 2.68 1.40 9.92
C ALA A 62 1.89 0.11 10.20
N GLU A 63 1.00 0.12 11.18
CA GLU A 63 0.14 -1.02 11.50
C GLU A 63 -0.86 -1.33 10.37
N GLY A 64 -1.47 -0.31 9.76
CA GLY A 64 -2.39 -0.45 8.63
C GLY A 64 -1.71 -0.98 7.38
N ILE A 65 -0.49 -0.51 7.08
CA ILE A 65 0.33 -1.03 5.98
C ILE A 65 0.70 -2.48 6.24
N ALA A 66 1.16 -2.82 7.45
CA ALA A 66 1.53 -4.19 7.78
C ALA A 66 0.34 -5.15 7.63
N LYS A 67 -0.85 -4.74 8.06
CA LYS A 67 -2.08 -5.52 7.91
C LYS A 67 -2.45 -5.73 6.43
N ARG A 68 -2.55 -4.65 5.65
CA ARG A 68 -2.89 -4.75 4.21
C ARG A 68 -1.83 -5.47 3.40
N ALA A 69 -0.55 -5.28 3.73
CA ALA A 69 0.54 -5.98 3.09
C ALA A 69 0.57 -7.48 3.43
N ALA A 70 0.11 -7.88 4.63
CA ALA A 70 -0.05 -9.29 4.99
C ALA A 70 -1.20 -9.98 4.25
N ASP A 71 -2.27 -9.22 3.94
CA ASP A 71 -3.40 -9.71 3.13
C ASP A 71 -3.03 -9.89 1.65
N VAL A 72 -1.96 -9.23 1.19
CA VAL A 72 -1.40 -9.44 -0.16
C VAL A 72 -0.56 -10.71 -0.18
N SER A 73 -1.14 -11.79 -0.72
CA SER A 73 -0.39 -13.02 -1.00
C SER A 73 0.77 -12.74 -1.97
N PRO A 74 1.99 -13.25 -1.71
CA PRO A 74 3.11 -13.16 -2.65
C PRO A 74 2.79 -13.75 -4.04
N ASN A 75 1.79 -14.64 -4.10
CA ASN A 75 1.35 -15.30 -5.32
C ASN A 75 0.27 -14.51 -6.10
N SER A 76 -0.20 -13.38 -5.59
CA SER A 76 -1.24 -12.57 -6.24
C SER A 76 -0.69 -11.61 -7.32
N LEU A 77 0.63 -11.61 -7.53
CA LEU A 77 1.34 -10.78 -8.50
C LEU A 77 1.79 -11.55 -9.77
N PHE A 78 1.36 -12.81 -9.92
CA PHE A 78 1.66 -13.65 -11.09
C PHE A 78 0.45 -13.77 -12.02
#